data_AF-A0A929YEM5-F1
#
_entry.id   AF-A0A929YEM5-F1
#
_cell.length_a   1.000
_cell.length_b   1.000
_cell.length_c   1.000
_cell.angle_alpha   90.00
_cell.angle_beta   90.00
_cell.angle_gamma   90.00
#
_symmetry.space_group_name_H-M   'P 1'
#
loop_
_entity.id
_entity.type
_entity.pdbx_description
1 polymer ?
#
loop_
_entity_poly.entity_id
_entity_poly.type
_entity_poly.pdbx_seq_one_letter_code
_entity_poly.pdbx_strand_id
1 'polypeptide(L)'
;DDVFTSVHIEEYEAEARETKLGPEEITRDVPGVGDDALKDLDENGVIRIGAEVRAGDILVGKVTPKGETELTAEERLLRAIFGEKAREVRDTSLKVPHGEYGIIVDAKTFTRENGDELSPGVNKAVRIYIAQKRKISVGDKMAGRHGNKGVVSRILPIEDMPYLPNGRPLDIVLNPLGVPSRMNIGQVLEIHLSLAAKALGYNVSTPIFDGADEVDIQDTLEMANDYVNSEWEDFEKKYKDLVMPEIMQYLYEHRDHRELWKGVPIHSDGKVQLRDGRTGEPFDGPTTIGHMHYLKLHHLVDDKIHARSTGPYSLVTQQPLGGKAQFGGQRFGEMEVWALEAYGAAYTLQEILTVKSDDVVGRVKTYEAIIKGDNIPEPGVPESFKVLLKELQSLGLDVSVLREDGSEVEIKETVDYNESDYRYEIEGDHQRRDYSGESFAENGYQEQRFDEESGELVDDSEETMDNDEDDSAEVDEE
;
A
#
# COMPACT_ATOMS: atom_id res chain seq x y z
N ASP A 1 27.02 -5.29 1.50
CA ASP A 1 26.29 -4.01 1.51
C ASP A 1 25.01 -3.96 0.68
N ASP A 2 24.89 -4.63 -0.48
CA ASP A 2 23.66 -4.56 -1.32
C ASP A 2 23.07 -5.95 -1.68
N VAL A 3 23.07 -6.90 -0.73
CA VAL A 3 22.77 -8.34 -0.96
C VAL A 3 21.39 -8.58 -1.62
N PHE A 4 20.33 -7.92 -1.15
CA PHE A 4 18.96 -8.09 -1.66
C PHE A 4 18.47 -6.87 -2.46
N THR A 5 19.24 -6.50 -3.48
CA THR A 5 18.93 -5.36 -4.34
C THR A 5 18.59 -5.82 -5.76
N SER A 6 17.49 -5.31 -6.30
CA SER A 6 17.02 -5.59 -7.66
C SER A 6 16.93 -4.28 -8.47
N VAL A 7 17.07 -4.39 -9.79
CA VAL A 7 16.80 -3.28 -10.72
C VAL A 7 15.50 -3.60 -11.45
N HIS A 8 14.55 -2.68 -11.38
CA HIS A 8 13.26 -2.76 -12.06
C HIS A 8 13.24 -1.72 -13.16
N ILE A 9 12.74 -2.07 -14.34
CA ILE A 9 12.62 -1.14 -15.46
C ILE A 9 11.17 -1.18 -15.90
N GLU A 10 10.51 -0.04 -15.80
CA GLU A 10 9.12 0.14 -16.23
C GLU A 10 9.09 0.91 -17.55
N GLU A 11 8.17 0.49 -18.42
CA GLU A 11 7.93 1.12 -19.72
C GLU A 11 6.65 1.96 -19.65
N TYR A 12 6.75 3.22 -20.03
CA TYR A 12 5.62 4.12 -20.20
C TYR A 12 5.52 4.60 -21.63
N GLU A 13 4.32 4.62 -22.18
CA GLU A 13 4.07 4.98 -23.58
C GLU A 13 3.07 6.14 -23.68
N ALA A 14 3.39 7.12 -24.52
CA ALA A 14 2.51 8.21 -24.92
C ALA A 14 2.34 8.20 -26.44
N GLU A 15 1.09 8.20 -26.91
CA GLU A 15 0.77 8.29 -28.34
C GLU A 15 0.12 9.64 -28.66
N ALA A 16 0.53 10.24 -29.76
CA ALA A 16 -0.10 11.41 -30.38
C ALA A 16 -1.04 10.95 -31.49
N ARG A 17 -2.34 11.18 -31.29
CA ARG A 17 -3.39 10.70 -32.20
C ARG A 17 -3.99 11.81 -33.03
N GLU A 18 -4.48 11.45 -34.21
CA GLU A 18 -5.30 12.33 -35.02
C GLU A 18 -6.75 12.31 -34.50
N THR A 19 -7.23 13.46 -34.05
CA THR A 19 -8.61 13.60 -33.54
C THR A 19 -9.45 14.43 -34.50
N LYS A 20 -10.77 14.35 -34.36
CA LYS A 20 -11.70 15.17 -35.17
C LYS A 20 -11.53 16.68 -34.95
N LEU A 21 -11.01 17.09 -33.80
CA LEU A 21 -10.81 18.48 -33.41
C LEU A 21 -9.42 19.01 -33.84
N GLY A 22 -8.56 18.13 -34.34
CA GLY A 22 -7.18 18.42 -34.72
C GLY A 22 -6.21 17.33 -34.27
N PRO A 23 -4.97 17.34 -34.76
CA PRO A 23 -3.95 16.42 -34.30
C PRO A 23 -3.54 16.72 -32.85
N GLU A 24 -3.33 15.68 -32.05
CA GLU A 24 -2.57 15.82 -30.81
C GLU A 24 -1.09 15.99 -31.13
N GLU A 25 -0.42 16.84 -30.38
CA GLU A 25 0.99 17.16 -30.62
C GLU A 25 1.83 16.85 -29.37
N ILE A 26 3.00 16.27 -29.58
CA ILE A 26 4.01 16.10 -28.54
C ILE A 26 4.97 17.28 -28.65
N THR A 27 4.98 18.11 -27.61
CA THR A 27 5.68 19.40 -27.59
C THR A 27 6.09 19.80 -26.18
N ARG A 28 7.11 20.65 -26.08
CA ARG A 28 7.55 21.26 -24.81
C ARG A 28 6.61 22.39 -24.35
N ASP A 29 5.88 23.04 -25.26
CA ASP A 29 4.95 24.14 -24.92
C ASP A 29 3.63 23.61 -24.34
N VAL A 30 3.67 23.24 -23.06
CA VAL A 30 2.51 22.73 -22.33
C VAL A 30 1.81 23.88 -21.58
N PRO A 31 0.50 24.10 -21.78
CA PRO A 31 -0.21 25.21 -21.15
C PRO A 31 -0.37 25.03 -19.63
N GLY A 32 -0.13 26.09 -18.87
CA GLY A 32 -0.35 26.11 -17.40
C GLY A 32 0.73 25.40 -16.59
N VAL A 33 1.85 25.05 -17.21
CA VAL A 33 2.99 24.39 -16.57
C VAL A 33 4.14 25.41 -16.41
N GLY A 34 4.72 25.49 -15.22
CA GLY A 34 5.86 26.38 -14.94
C GLY A 34 7.18 25.85 -15.52
N ASP A 35 8.15 26.75 -15.73
CA ASP A 35 9.45 26.42 -16.33
C ASP A 35 10.21 25.34 -15.57
N ASP A 36 10.06 25.27 -14.24
CA ASP A 36 10.69 24.25 -13.38
C ASP A 36 10.24 22.83 -13.71
N ALA A 37 8.99 22.64 -14.13
CA ALA A 37 8.47 21.34 -14.52
C ALA A 37 8.86 20.95 -15.96
N LEU A 38 9.28 21.92 -16.78
CA LEU A 38 9.74 21.74 -18.16
C LEU A 38 11.27 21.69 -18.28
N LYS A 39 12.00 21.72 -17.17
CA LYS A 39 13.46 21.80 -17.13
C LYS A 39 14.15 20.57 -17.71
N ASP A 40 13.55 19.39 -17.51
CA ASP A 40 14.12 18.10 -17.93
C ASP A 40 13.58 17.63 -19.29
N LEU A 41 12.64 18.37 -19.89
CA LEU A 41 12.15 18.12 -21.25
C LEU A 41 13.06 18.74 -22.30
N ASP A 42 13.30 17.98 -23.37
CA ASP A 42 13.99 18.45 -24.56
C ASP A 42 13.11 19.38 -25.42
N GLU A 43 13.66 19.88 -26.53
CA GLU A 43 12.94 20.76 -27.47
C GLU A 43 11.70 20.08 -28.10
N ASN A 44 11.67 18.75 -28.14
CA ASN A 44 10.56 17.96 -28.68
C ASN A 44 9.50 17.61 -27.62
N GLY A 45 9.67 18.05 -26.37
CA GLY A 45 8.78 17.71 -25.26
C GLY A 45 8.97 16.30 -24.69
N VAL A 46 10.13 15.66 -24.93
CA VAL A 46 10.48 14.35 -24.38
C VAL A 46 11.51 14.51 -23.28
N ILE A 47 11.34 13.78 -22.18
CA ILE A 47 12.29 13.84 -21.07
C ILE A 47 13.70 13.36 -21.45
N ARG A 48 14.72 14.05 -20.96
CA ARG A 48 16.12 13.70 -21.20
C ARG A 48 16.54 12.41 -20.50
N ILE A 49 17.39 11.63 -21.16
CA ILE A 49 18.02 10.45 -20.57
C ILE A 49 18.95 10.87 -19.41
N GLY A 50 18.91 10.12 -18.31
CA GLY A 50 19.65 10.41 -17.08
C GLY A 50 18.99 11.45 -16.17
N ALA A 51 17.77 11.90 -16.47
CA ALA A 51 16.99 12.68 -15.51
C ALA A 51 16.51 11.79 -14.35
N GLU A 52 16.58 12.33 -13.13
CA GLU A 52 15.92 11.76 -11.96
C GLU A 52 14.48 12.26 -11.92
N VAL A 53 13.53 11.35 -11.84
CA VAL A 53 12.10 11.66 -11.88
C VAL A 53 11.37 11.13 -10.65
N ARG A 54 10.34 11.87 -10.26
CA ARG A 54 9.42 11.53 -9.17
C ARG A 54 7.98 11.65 -9.65
N ALA A 55 7.07 11.07 -8.87
CA ALA A 55 5.63 11.17 -9.11
C ALA A 55 5.19 12.61 -9.42
N GLY A 56 4.49 12.78 -10.54
CA GLY A 56 4.01 14.07 -11.04
C GLY A 56 4.90 14.77 -12.07
N ASP A 57 6.18 14.38 -12.20
CA ASP A 57 7.06 14.94 -13.23
C ASP A 57 6.58 14.56 -14.64
N ILE A 58 6.78 15.47 -15.61
CA ILE A 58 6.35 15.26 -16.99
C ILE A 58 7.38 14.40 -17.72
N LEU A 59 6.92 13.27 -18.24
CA LEU A 59 7.70 12.34 -19.07
C LEU A 59 7.63 12.73 -20.55
N VAL A 60 6.41 13.02 -21.03
CA VAL A 60 6.15 13.48 -22.40
C VAL A 60 5.15 14.62 -22.35
N GLY A 61 5.57 15.80 -22.79
CA GLY A 61 4.69 16.94 -23.03
C GLY A 61 3.74 16.62 -24.18
N LYS A 62 2.43 16.57 -23.90
CA LYS A 62 1.40 16.27 -24.90
C LYS A 62 0.27 17.28 -24.77
N VAL A 63 -0.16 17.81 -25.91
CA VAL A 63 -1.27 18.75 -26.00
C VAL A 63 -2.36 18.20 -26.91
N THR A 64 -3.60 18.34 -26.47
CA THR A 64 -4.79 17.96 -27.24
C THR A 64 -5.61 19.22 -27.54
N PRO A 65 -6.05 19.44 -28.79
CA PRO A 65 -6.93 20.55 -29.12
C PRO A 65 -8.24 20.47 -28.35
N LYS A 66 -8.66 21.58 -27.76
CA LYS A 66 -9.94 21.70 -27.07
C LYS A 66 -11.04 21.88 -28.11
N GLY A 67 -12.19 21.23 -27.89
CA GLY A 67 -13.39 21.58 -28.63
C GLY A 67 -13.86 22.99 -28.27
N GLU A 68 -14.62 23.62 -29.16
CA GLU A 68 -15.35 24.85 -28.83
C GLU A 68 -16.44 24.54 -27.80
N THR A 69 -16.08 24.55 -26.53
CA THR A 69 -17.05 24.70 -25.44
C THR A 69 -17.19 26.18 -25.15
N GLU A 70 -18.42 26.69 -25.18
CA GLU A 70 -18.70 28.05 -24.72
C GLU A 70 -18.16 28.19 -23.29
N LEU A 71 -17.31 29.19 -23.09
CA LEU A 71 -16.76 29.49 -21.77
C LEU A 71 -17.89 29.92 -20.83
N THR A 72 -17.86 29.42 -19.60
CA THR A 72 -18.79 29.90 -18.57
C THR A 72 -18.59 31.39 -18.33
N ALA A 73 -19.63 32.08 -17.83
CA ALA A 73 -19.53 33.51 -17.54
C ALA A 73 -18.36 33.84 -16.59
N GLU A 74 -18.07 32.93 -15.66
CA GLU A 74 -16.97 33.00 -14.69
C GLU A 74 -15.60 32.89 -15.37
N GLU A 75 -15.40 31.91 -16.25
CA GLU A 75 -14.16 31.76 -17.01
C GLU A 75 -13.92 32.94 -17.95
N ARG A 76 -14.99 33.48 -18.55
CA ARG A 76 -14.93 34.70 -19.39
C ARG A 76 -14.49 35.91 -18.57
N LEU A 77 -15.03 36.07 -17.36
CA LEU A 77 -14.66 37.15 -16.45
C LEU A 77 -13.21 37.01 -15.98
N LEU A 78 -12.79 35.81 -15.56
CA LEU A 78 -11.41 35.54 -15.14
C LEU A 78 -10.42 35.89 -16.26
N ARG A 79 -10.70 35.48 -17.50
CA ARG A 79 -9.85 35.84 -18.66
C ARG A 79 -9.84 37.33 -18.94
N ALA A 80 -10.97 38.01 -18.79
CA ALA A 80 -11.03 39.46 -18.98
C ALA A 80 -10.20 40.22 -17.92
N ILE A 81 -10.14 39.71 -16.69
CA ILE A 81 -9.36 40.30 -15.59
C ILE A 81 -7.85 40.04 -15.77
N PHE A 82 -7.46 38.79 -16.04
CA PHE A 82 -6.05 38.39 -16.10
C PHE A 82 -5.41 38.58 -17.48
N GLY A 83 -6.19 38.93 -18.51
CA GLY A 83 -5.69 39.15 -19.86
C GLY A 83 -5.13 37.88 -20.52
N GLU A 84 -5.43 36.71 -19.96
CA GLU A 84 -5.01 35.42 -20.53
C GLU A 84 -5.77 35.16 -21.83
N LYS A 85 -5.03 35.13 -22.95
CA LYS A 85 -5.60 34.68 -24.23
C LYS A 85 -6.03 33.23 -24.09
N ALA A 86 -7.20 32.91 -24.63
CA ALA A 86 -7.68 31.54 -24.75
C ALA A 86 -6.63 30.69 -25.47
N ARG A 87 -5.98 29.77 -24.74
CA ARG A 87 -5.17 28.73 -25.40
C ARG A 87 -6.12 27.65 -25.89
N GLU A 88 -6.03 27.35 -27.18
CA GLU A 88 -6.89 26.38 -27.89
C GLU A 88 -6.57 24.93 -27.54
N VAL A 89 -5.55 24.68 -26.71
CA VAL A 89 -5.06 23.35 -26.37
C VAL A 89 -5.13 23.07 -24.86
N ARG A 90 -5.24 21.78 -24.51
CA ARG A 90 -5.24 21.24 -23.14
C ARG A 90 -3.99 20.39 -22.91
N ASP A 91 -3.41 20.48 -21.72
CA ASP A 91 -2.39 19.54 -21.24
C ASP A 91 -2.97 18.12 -21.09
N THR A 92 -2.44 17.17 -21.86
CA THR A 92 -2.70 15.72 -21.76
C THR A 92 -1.39 14.95 -21.64
N SER A 93 -0.35 15.60 -21.10
CA SER A 93 1.00 15.07 -20.94
C SER A 93 1.04 13.79 -20.12
N LEU A 94 1.96 12.91 -20.49
CA LEU A 94 2.29 11.72 -19.70
C LEU A 94 3.12 12.15 -18.50
N LYS A 95 2.64 11.85 -17.30
CA LYS A 95 3.31 12.15 -16.03
C LYS A 95 3.71 10.85 -15.34
N VAL A 96 4.77 10.90 -14.52
CA VAL A 96 5.15 9.77 -13.67
C VAL A 96 3.99 9.45 -12.72
N PRO A 97 3.48 8.21 -12.69
CA PRO A 97 2.40 7.83 -11.79
C PRO A 97 2.77 8.02 -10.32
N HIS A 98 1.76 8.13 -9.46
CA HIS A 98 1.98 8.21 -8.02
C HIS A 98 2.65 6.93 -7.49
N GLY A 99 3.67 7.10 -6.66
CA GLY A 99 4.45 6.02 -6.06
C GLY A 99 5.65 5.55 -6.90
N GLU A 100 5.74 5.98 -8.16
CA GLU A 100 6.86 5.64 -9.04
C GLU A 100 7.95 6.73 -8.99
N TYR A 101 9.20 6.31 -9.07
CA TYR A 101 10.37 7.19 -9.09
C TYR A 101 11.55 6.46 -9.71
N GLY A 102 12.49 7.18 -10.31
CA GLY A 102 13.68 6.51 -10.84
C GLY A 102 14.50 7.40 -11.74
N ILE A 103 15.31 6.75 -12.58
CA ILE A 103 16.18 7.42 -13.54
C ILE A 103 15.74 7.02 -14.94
N ILE A 104 15.61 8.00 -15.83
CA ILE A 104 15.33 7.74 -17.25
C ILE A 104 16.56 7.05 -17.85
N VAL A 105 16.40 5.81 -18.32
CA VAL A 105 17.49 5.05 -18.94
C VAL A 105 17.46 5.16 -20.45
N ASP A 106 16.26 5.22 -21.03
CA ASP A 106 16.08 5.28 -22.47
C ASP A 106 14.76 5.96 -22.83
N ALA A 107 14.74 6.64 -23.97
CA ALA A 107 13.57 7.31 -24.52
C ALA A 107 13.55 7.10 -26.03
N LYS A 108 12.56 6.35 -26.54
CA LYS A 108 12.42 5.99 -27.95
C LYS A 108 11.24 6.71 -28.55
N THR A 109 11.48 7.36 -29.68
CA THR A 109 10.43 8.03 -30.47
C THR A 109 10.21 7.24 -31.76
N PHE A 110 8.96 6.86 -31.99
CA PHE A 110 8.50 6.16 -33.19
C PHE A 110 7.64 7.11 -34.01
N THR A 111 7.90 7.19 -35.31
CA THR A 111 7.15 8.05 -36.24
C THR A 111 6.76 7.26 -37.48
N ARG A 112 5.60 7.58 -38.04
CA ARG A 112 5.14 6.97 -39.30
C ARG A 112 6.10 7.26 -40.47
N GLU A 113 6.76 8.41 -40.44
CA GLU A 113 7.74 8.83 -41.44
C GLU A 113 9.00 7.95 -41.46
N ASN A 114 9.41 7.42 -40.30
CA ASN A 114 10.55 6.52 -40.17
C ASN A 114 10.25 5.07 -40.58
N GLY A 115 9.01 4.78 -40.99
CA GLY A 115 8.57 3.44 -41.39
C GLY A 115 8.22 2.51 -40.23
N ASP A 116 8.03 3.06 -39.02
CA ASP A 116 7.62 2.29 -37.85
C ASP A 116 6.14 1.87 -37.94
N GLU A 117 5.82 0.64 -37.52
CA GLU A 117 4.45 0.15 -37.44
C GLU A 117 3.71 0.78 -36.24
N LEU A 118 2.87 1.78 -36.54
CA LEU A 118 2.03 2.47 -35.57
C LEU A 118 0.54 2.10 -35.75
N SER A 119 -0.20 2.07 -34.64
CA SER A 119 -1.65 1.88 -34.65
C SER A 119 -2.35 2.88 -35.59
N PRO A 120 -3.49 2.50 -36.21
CA PRO A 120 -4.24 3.41 -37.07
C PRO A 120 -4.62 4.70 -36.32
N GLY A 121 -4.36 5.86 -36.95
CA GLY A 121 -4.62 7.18 -36.36
C GLY A 121 -3.56 7.68 -35.38
N VAL A 122 -2.49 6.92 -35.12
CA VAL A 122 -1.32 7.39 -34.36
C VAL A 122 -0.27 7.96 -35.34
N ASN A 123 0.17 9.18 -35.05
CA ASN A 123 1.17 9.91 -35.84
C ASN A 123 2.59 9.72 -35.27
N LYS A 124 2.70 9.80 -33.94
CA LYS A 124 3.94 9.70 -33.18
C LYS A 124 3.68 8.93 -31.88
N ALA A 125 4.58 8.03 -31.52
CA ALA A 125 4.56 7.34 -30.23
C ALA A 125 5.91 7.53 -29.54
N VAL A 126 5.90 7.75 -28.23
CA VAL A 126 7.11 7.93 -27.42
C VAL A 126 7.05 6.93 -26.27
N ARG A 127 8.10 6.10 -26.17
CA ARG A 127 8.29 5.12 -25.10
C ARG A 127 9.43 5.55 -24.20
N ILE A 128 9.20 5.52 -22.91
CA ILE A 128 10.16 5.95 -21.89
C ILE A 128 10.38 4.80 -20.93
N TYR A 129 11.67 4.52 -20.67
CA TYR A 129 12.12 3.48 -19.77
C TYR A 129 12.66 4.11 -18.49
N ILE A 130 11.99 3.84 -17.38
CA ILE A 130 12.41 4.32 -16.05
C ILE A 130 13.02 3.14 -15.30
N ALA A 131 14.29 3.26 -14.90
CA ALA A 131 14.92 2.27 -14.04
C ALA A 131 14.91 2.70 -12.57
N GLN A 132 14.67 1.72 -11.71
CA GLN A 132 14.59 1.88 -10.27
C GLN A 132 15.47 0.84 -9.59
N LYS A 133 16.37 1.28 -8.71
CA LYS A 133 17.14 0.39 -7.85
C LYS A 133 16.36 0.16 -6.56
N ARG A 134 15.79 -1.03 -6.41
CA ARG A 134 14.96 -1.40 -5.25
C ARG A 134 15.74 -2.26 -4.28
N LYS A 135 16.16 -1.66 -3.17
CA LYS A 135 16.71 -2.38 -2.01
C LYS A 135 15.60 -3.13 -1.28
N ILE A 136 15.97 -4.05 -0.39
CA ILE A 136 15.00 -4.73 0.48
C ILE A 136 14.42 -3.72 1.49
N SER A 137 13.11 -3.74 1.66
CA SER A 137 12.41 -2.88 2.61
C SER A 137 11.47 -3.68 3.52
N VAL A 138 11.00 -3.04 4.58
CA VAL A 138 9.97 -3.62 5.47
C VAL A 138 8.67 -3.76 4.66
N GLY A 139 8.07 -4.94 4.68
CA GLY A 139 6.91 -5.28 3.85
C GLY A 139 7.24 -6.13 2.62
N ASP A 140 8.51 -6.21 2.21
CA ASP A 140 8.93 -7.09 1.13
C ASP A 140 8.80 -8.57 1.50
N LYS A 141 8.42 -9.39 0.51
CA LYS A 141 8.26 -10.83 0.71
C LYS A 141 9.53 -11.59 0.36
N MET A 142 9.93 -12.48 1.26
CA MET A 142 11.09 -13.33 1.13
C MET A 142 10.69 -14.81 1.27
N ALA A 143 11.51 -15.72 0.74
CA ALA A 143 11.26 -17.14 0.84
C ALA A 143 12.54 -17.99 0.81
N GLY A 144 12.56 -19.07 1.59
CA GLY A 144 13.53 -20.14 1.41
C GLY A 144 13.04 -21.17 0.40
N ARG A 145 13.96 -22.07 0.00
CA ARG A 145 13.67 -23.14 -0.98
C ARG A 145 12.68 -24.18 -0.46
N HIS A 146 12.55 -24.30 0.86
CA HIS A 146 11.68 -25.27 1.54
C HIS A 146 10.25 -24.76 1.80
N GLY A 147 9.82 -23.72 1.08
CA GLY A 147 8.46 -23.18 1.16
C GLY A 147 8.20 -22.28 2.38
N ASN A 148 9.21 -22.00 3.20
CA ASN A 148 9.14 -21.01 4.27
C ASN A 148 9.11 -19.60 3.69
N LYS A 149 7.91 -19.02 3.60
CA LYS A 149 7.67 -17.66 3.12
C LYS A 149 7.38 -16.73 4.29
N GLY A 150 7.92 -15.53 4.23
CA GLY A 150 7.73 -14.48 5.25
C GLY A 150 7.76 -13.09 4.63
N VAL A 151 7.32 -12.11 5.40
CA VAL A 151 7.46 -10.69 5.09
C VAL A 151 8.49 -10.10 6.04
N VAL A 152 9.35 -9.22 5.54
CA VAL A 152 10.30 -8.49 6.40
C VAL A 152 9.51 -7.58 7.33
N SER A 153 9.53 -7.88 8.64
CA SER A 153 8.81 -7.12 9.66
C SER A 153 9.62 -5.95 10.21
N ARG A 154 10.95 -6.12 10.32
CA ARG A 154 11.87 -5.12 10.86
C ARG A 154 13.26 -5.32 10.29
N ILE A 155 13.97 -4.23 10.05
CA ILE A 155 15.40 -4.20 9.75
C ILE A 155 16.09 -3.63 10.99
N LEU A 156 16.91 -4.43 11.66
CA LEU A 156 17.62 -4.03 12.87
C LEU A 156 19.01 -3.50 12.51
N PRO A 157 19.54 -2.54 13.27
CA PRO A 157 20.97 -2.21 13.26
C PRO A 157 21.82 -3.44 13.63
N ILE A 158 23.07 -3.47 13.17
CA ILE A 158 23.95 -4.64 13.34
C ILE A 158 24.30 -4.89 14.82
N GLU A 159 24.38 -3.82 15.61
CA GLU A 159 24.63 -3.83 17.05
C GLU A 159 23.50 -4.46 17.87
N ASP A 160 22.27 -4.44 17.34
CA ASP A 160 21.09 -5.00 17.99
C ASP A 160 20.88 -6.49 17.65
N MET A 161 21.56 -6.99 16.62
CA MET A 161 21.40 -8.35 16.15
C MET A 161 22.03 -9.36 17.12
N PRO A 162 21.40 -10.51 17.34
CA PRO A 162 22.05 -11.63 18.03
C PRO A 162 23.39 -11.95 17.37
N TYR A 163 24.40 -12.22 18.19
CA TYR A 163 25.75 -12.49 17.71
C TYR A 163 26.36 -13.72 18.36
N LEU A 164 27.32 -14.30 17.64
CA LEU A 164 28.09 -15.48 18.04
C LEU A 164 29.12 -15.14 19.13
N PRO A 165 29.65 -16.11 19.88
CA PRO A 165 30.67 -15.87 20.91
C PRO A 165 31.93 -15.14 20.42
N ASN A 166 32.25 -15.25 19.13
CA ASN A 166 33.37 -14.54 18.50
C ASN A 166 33.04 -13.11 18.03
N GLY A 167 31.85 -12.60 18.34
CA GLY A 167 31.41 -11.24 17.98
C GLY A 167 30.71 -11.12 16.63
N ARG A 168 30.61 -12.19 15.84
CA ARG A 168 29.98 -12.13 14.52
C ARG A 168 28.44 -12.06 14.64
N PRO A 169 27.77 -11.03 14.10
CA PRO A 169 26.33 -10.91 14.12
C PRO A 169 25.65 -11.85 13.12
N LEU A 170 24.39 -12.21 13.38
CA LEU A 170 23.54 -12.93 12.45
C LEU A 170 22.87 -11.99 11.43
N ASP A 171 22.50 -12.53 10.26
CA ASP A 171 21.87 -11.75 9.19
C ASP A 171 20.33 -11.76 9.24
N ILE A 172 19.73 -12.92 9.51
CA ILE A 172 18.27 -13.13 9.50
C ILE A 172 17.87 -13.99 10.69
N VAL A 173 16.82 -13.58 11.41
CA VAL A 173 16.21 -14.37 12.49
C VAL A 173 14.86 -14.92 12.01
N LEU A 174 14.75 -16.25 11.94
CA LEU A 174 13.53 -16.95 11.53
C LEU A 174 12.82 -17.53 12.75
N ASN A 175 11.50 -17.36 12.82
CA ASN A 175 10.70 -17.91 13.91
C ASN A 175 10.56 -19.45 13.78
N PRO A 176 10.95 -20.24 14.79
CA PRO A 176 10.88 -21.70 14.73
C PRO A 176 9.45 -22.26 14.69
N LEU A 177 8.44 -21.51 15.16
CA LEU A 177 7.04 -22.00 15.23
C LEU A 177 6.45 -22.39 13.86
N GLY A 178 7.02 -21.85 12.77
CA GLY A 178 6.59 -22.16 11.41
C GLY A 178 7.05 -23.54 10.90
N VAL A 179 8.00 -24.20 11.57
CA VAL A 179 8.58 -25.47 11.09
C VAL A 179 7.74 -26.68 11.50
N PRO A 180 7.33 -26.88 12.78
CA PRO A 180 6.62 -28.08 13.20
C PRO A 180 5.29 -28.27 12.49
N SER A 181 4.52 -27.19 12.32
CA SER A 181 3.20 -27.22 11.69
C SER A 181 3.23 -27.48 10.18
N ARG A 182 4.34 -27.13 9.51
CA ARG A 182 4.49 -27.25 8.05
C ARG A 182 5.26 -28.49 7.60
N MET A 183 5.84 -29.24 8.55
CA MET A 183 6.60 -30.48 8.31
C MET A 183 7.73 -30.33 7.27
N ASN A 184 8.30 -29.13 7.12
CA ASN A 184 9.38 -28.84 6.18
C ASN A 184 10.74 -28.87 6.90
N ILE A 185 11.07 -30.04 7.45
CA ILE A 185 12.30 -30.26 8.24
C ILE A 185 13.59 -30.10 7.43
N GLY A 186 13.51 -30.23 6.10
CA GLY A 186 14.66 -30.05 5.20
C GLY A 186 15.36 -28.71 5.37
N GLN A 187 14.63 -27.65 5.77
CA GLN A 187 15.25 -26.34 6.04
C GLN A 187 16.19 -26.38 7.27
N VAL A 188 15.90 -27.23 8.26
CA VAL A 188 16.73 -27.41 9.45
C VAL A 188 17.98 -28.23 9.10
N LEU A 189 17.80 -29.28 8.30
CA LEU A 189 18.92 -30.07 7.77
C LEU A 189 19.86 -29.22 6.91
N GLU A 190 19.31 -28.33 6.06
CA GLU A 190 20.08 -27.33 5.31
C GLU A 190 20.88 -26.43 6.24
N ILE A 191 20.27 -25.90 7.32
CA ILE A 191 20.95 -25.03 8.28
C ILE A 191 22.14 -25.78 8.94
N HIS A 192 21.94 -27.02 9.39
CA HIS A 192 22.99 -27.78 10.07
C HIS A 192 24.17 -28.11 9.15
N LEU A 193 23.88 -28.67 7.96
CA LEU A 193 24.93 -29.01 7.00
C LEU A 193 25.67 -27.77 6.49
N SER A 194 24.93 -26.68 6.26
CA SER A 194 25.53 -25.42 5.80
C SER A 194 26.40 -24.75 6.85
N LEU A 195 26.09 -24.89 8.15
CA LEU A 195 26.96 -24.43 9.23
C LEU A 195 28.31 -25.15 9.17
N ALA A 196 28.28 -26.48 9.09
CA ALA A 196 29.49 -27.29 9.00
C ALA A 196 30.32 -26.95 7.75
N ALA A 197 29.66 -26.91 6.59
CA ALA A 197 30.29 -26.56 5.32
C ALA A 197 30.93 -25.16 5.36
N LYS A 198 30.25 -24.17 5.97
CA LYS A 198 30.74 -22.80 6.11
C LYS A 198 31.79 -22.63 7.18
N ALA A 199 31.94 -23.55 8.13
CA ALA A 199 33.09 -23.59 9.03
C ALA A 199 34.32 -24.20 8.35
N LEU A 200 34.11 -25.27 7.57
CA LEU A 200 35.16 -25.97 6.83
C LEU A 200 35.65 -25.23 5.56
N GLY A 201 34.85 -24.29 5.05
CA GLY A 201 35.25 -23.39 3.95
C GLY A 201 34.87 -23.85 2.55
N TYR A 202 34.12 -24.94 2.41
CA TYR A 202 33.65 -25.44 1.12
C TYR A 202 32.12 -25.39 0.98
N ASN A 203 31.62 -25.61 -0.24
CA ASN A 203 30.18 -25.74 -0.51
C ASN A 203 29.84 -27.22 -0.74
N VAL A 204 28.65 -27.64 -0.30
CA VAL A 204 28.17 -29.02 -0.43
C VAL A 204 27.02 -29.07 -1.42
N SER A 205 26.99 -30.12 -2.23
CA SER A 205 25.85 -30.46 -3.08
C SER A 205 25.28 -31.79 -2.60
N THR A 206 24.02 -31.78 -2.16
CA THR A 206 23.29 -32.99 -1.76
C THR A 206 22.29 -33.38 -2.85
N PRO A 207 22.48 -34.53 -3.53
CA PRO A 207 21.50 -35.05 -4.48
C PRO A 207 20.11 -35.25 -3.83
N ILE A 208 19.07 -35.20 -4.67
CA ILE A 208 17.71 -35.44 -4.21
C ILE A 208 17.56 -36.94 -3.93
N PHE A 209 17.11 -37.29 -2.73
CA PHE A 209 16.89 -38.67 -2.24
C PHE A 209 18.12 -39.56 -2.06
N ASP A 210 19.32 -39.10 -2.43
CA ASP A 210 20.60 -39.81 -2.28
C ASP A 210 21.68 -38.81 -1.79
N GLY A 211 21.31 -38.02 -0.77
CA GLY A 211 22.14 -36.98 -0.19
C GLY A 211 22.67 -37.36 1.19
N ALA A 212 23.31 -36.40 1.85
CA ALA A 212 23.79 -36.56 3.22
C ALA A 212 22.65 -36.96 4.17
N ASP A 213 22.88 -37.99 4.99
CA ASP A 213 21.95 -38.40 6.02
C ASP A 213 22.19 -37.62 7.34
N GLU A 214 21.42 -37.95 8.39
CA GLU A 214 21.55 -37.26 9.68
C GLU A 214 22.91 -37.53 10.35
N VAL A 215 23.46 -38.72 10.17
CA VAL A 215 24.74 -39.13 10.76
C VAL A 215 25.88 -38.40 10.07
N ASP A 216 25.85 -38.32 8.74
CA ASP A 216 26.78 -37.55 7.93
C ASP A 216 26.83 -36.09 8.38
N ILE A 217 25.66 -35.48 8.64
CA ILE A 217 25.55 -34.09 9.09
C ILE A 217 26.15 -33.92 10.49
N GLN A 218 25.86 -34.83 11.43
CA GLN A 218 26.40 -34.79 12.78
C GLN A 218 27.93 -34.96 12.78
N ASP A 219 28.44 -35.94 12.04
CA ASP A 219 29.88 -36.19 11.91
C ASP A 219 30.61 -34.98 11.29
N THR A 220 29.99 -34.36 10.28
CA THR A 220 30.55 -33.16 9.64
C THR A 220 30.54 -31.95 10.59
N LEU A 221 29.53 -31.80 11.45
CA LEU A 221 29.49 -30.75 12.48
C LEU A 221 30.59 -30.93 13.53
N GLU A 222 30.81 -32.17 13.99
CA GLU A 222 31.88 -32.47 14.93
C GLU A 222 33.26 -32.21 14.30
N MET A 223 33.45 -32.65 13.06
CA MET A 223 34.66 -32.36 12.29
C MET A 223 34.88 -30.85 12.13
N ALA A 224 33.83 -30.09 11.82
CA ALA A 224 33.89 -28.64 11.70
C ALA A 224 34.27 -27.96 13.02
N ASN A 225 33.72 -28.44 14.15
CA ASN A 225 34.09 -27.94 15.47
C ASN A 225 35.57 -28.18 15.78
N ASP A 226 36.05 -29.40 15.57
CA ASP A 226 37.44 -29.77 15.84
C ASP A 226 38.40 -29.03 14.90
N TYR A 227 38.04 -28.88 13.63
CA TYR A 227 38.82 -28.11 12.67
C TYR A 227 39.01 -26.67 13.13
N VAL A 228 37.97 -26.03 13.65
CA VAL A 228 38.01 -24.61 14.01
C VAL A 228 38.63 -24.38 15.39
N ASN A 229 38.34 -25.24 16.37
CA ASN A 229 38.64 -24.98 17.79
C ASN A 229 39.83 -25.78 18.35
N SER A 230 40.29 -26.84 17.70
CA SER A 230 41.43 -27.68 18.15
C SER A 230 42.72 -27.34 17.42
N GLU A 231 43.89 -27.75 17.93
CA GLU A 231 45.14 -27.58 17.18
C GLU A 231 45.17 -28.46 15.92
N TRP A 232 45.87 -28.00 14.88
CA TRP A 232 45.88 -28.71 13.58
C TRP A 232 46.40 -30.15 13.70
N GLU A 233 47.43 -30.36 14.53
CA GLU A 233 48.05 -31.68 14.71
C GLU A 233 47.07 -32.71 15.28
N ASP A 234 46.23 -32.29 16.23
CA ASP A 234 45.20 -33.13 16.84
C ASP A 234 44.07 -33.41 15.85
N PHE A 235 43.67 -32.40 15.07
CA PHE A 235 42.68 -32.55 14.01
C PHE A 235 43.15 -33.52 12.91
N GLU A 236 44.36 -33.34 12.38
CA GLU A 236 44.92 -34.21 11.33
C GLU A 236 44.99 -35.66 11.85
N LYS A 237 45.47 -35.88 13.07
CA LYS A 237 45.56 -37.22 13.65
C LYS A 237 44.21 -37.92 13.78
N LYS A 238 43.14 -37.18 14.08
CA LYS A 238 41.79 -37.74 14.26
C LYS A 238 41.10 -38.05 12.93
N TYR A 239 41.29 -37.21 11.90
CA TYR A 239 40.48 -37.25 10.67
C TYR A 239 41.22 -37.72 9.42
N LYS A 240 42.56 -37.84 9.44
CA LYS A 240 43.37 -38.20 8.25
C LYS A 240 42.99 -39.53 7.61
N ASP A 241 42.58 -40.52 8.39
CA ASP A 241 42.19 -41.84 7.89
C ASP A 241 40.70 -41.94 7.53
N LEU A 242 39.89 -40.96 7.95
CA LEU A 242 38.43 -40.92 7.76
C LEU A 242 38.04 -40.04 6.56
N VAL A 243 38.85 -39.02 6.26
CA VAL A 243 38.55 -38.00 5.26
C VAL A 243 39.41 -38.24 4.01
N MET A 244 38.83 -37.96 2.83
CA MET A 244 39.57 -38.08 1.58
C MET A 244 40.83 -37.20 1.58
N PRO A 245 41.98 -37.68 1.08
CA PRO A 245 43.24 -36.92 1.10
C PRO A 245 43.12 -35.52 0.47
N GLU A 246 42.28 -35.38 -0.55
CA GLU A 246 42.02 -34.10 -1.23
C GLU A 246 41.36 -33.07 -0.31
N ILE A 247 40.41 -33.48 0.53
CA ILE A 247 39.74 -32.59 1.48
C ILE A 247 40.72 -32.20 2.60
N MET A 248 41.52 -33.15 3.10
CA MET A 248 42.53 -32.86 4.12
C MET A 248 43.57 -31.85 3.61
N GLN A 249 44.01 -32.02 2.36
CA GLN A 249 44.90 -31.07 1.70
C GLN A 249 44.24 -29.68 1.57
N TYR A 250 42.99 -29.63 1.12
CA TYR A 250 42.23 -28.38 1.00
C TYR A 250 42.15 -27.63 2.34
N LEU A 251 41.83 -28.35 3.43
CA LEU A 251 41.74 -27.77 4.78
C LEU A 251 43.10 -27.25 5.28
N TYR A 252 44.20 -27.94 4.95
CA TYR A 252 45.54 -27.46 5.30
C TYR A 252 45.88 -26.15 4.57
N GLU A 253 45.60 -26.09 3.27
CA GLU A 253 45.85 -24.92 2.43
C GLU A 253 44.98 -23.71 2.83
N HIS A 254 43.77 -23.94 3.35
CA HIS A 254 42.80 -22.90 3.71
C HIS A 254 42.64 -22.72 5.23
N ARG A 255 43.67 -23.05 6.02
CA ARG A 255 43.64 -22.93 7.48
C ARG A 255 43.35 -21.51 7.99
N ASP A 256 43.64 -20.47 7.21
CA ASP A 256 43.35 -19.08 7.55
C ASP A 256 41.83 -18.87 7.73
N HIS A 257 41.00 -19.67 7.04
CA HIS A 257 39.55 -19.65 7.16
C HIS A 257 39.05 -20.01 8.57
N ARG A 258 39.86 -20.73 9.36
CA ARG A 258 39.54 -21.12 10.74
C ARG A 258 39.33 -19.89 11.63
N GLU A 259 39.99 -18.78 11.34
CA GLU A 259 39.88 -17.54 12.13
C GLU A 259 38.44 -17.02 12.19
N LEU A 260 37.66 -17.20 11.11
CA LEU A 260 36.27 -16.71 11.02
C LEU A 260 35.32 -17.36 12.03
N TRP A 261 35.64 -18.55 12.50
CA TRP A 261 34.80 -19.36 13.38
C TRP A 261 35.46 -19.68 14.72
N LYS A 262 36.72 -19.25 14.91
CA LYS A 262 37.50 -19.53 16.11
C LYS A 262 36.76 -19.08 17.37
N GLY A 263 36.64 -19.97 18.35
CA GLY A 263 35.97 -19.70 19.62
C GLY A 263 34.45 -19.86 19.59
N VAL A 264 33.88 -20.29 18.46
CA VAL A 264 32.47 -20.68 18.37
C VAL A 264 32.35 -22.18 18.60
N PRO A 265 31.75 -22.65 19.71
CA PRO A 265 31.53 -24.07 19.94
C PRO A 265 30.40 -24.56 19.02
N ILE A 266 30.73 -25.45 18.09
CA ILE A 266 29.76 -26.06 17.17
C ILE A 266 29.41 -27.44 17.73
N HIS A 267 28.17 -27.61 18.16
CA HIS A 267 27.69 -28.89 18.68
C HIS A 267 27.11 -29.76 17.55
N SER A 268 27.04 -31.08 17.78
CA SER A 268 26.46 -32.03 16.82
C SER A 268 24.95 -31.82 16.60
N ASP A 269 24.27 -31.10 17.49
CA ASP A 269 22.86 -30.70 17.33
C ASP A 269 22.67 -29.42 16.49
N GLY A 270 23.76 -28.84 15.97
CA GLY A 270 23.73 -27.64 15.14
C GLY A 270 23.40 -26.35 15.90
N LYS A 271 23.41 -26.37 17.23
CA LYS A 271 23.10 -25.21 18.07
C LYS A 271 24.37 -24.57 18.62
N VAL A 272 24.29 -23.27 18.84
CA VAL A 272 25.37 -22.46 19.42
C VAL A 272 24.77 -21.51 20.45
N GLN A 273 25.52 -21.25 21.53
CA GLN A 273 25.14 -20.24 22.51
C GLN A 273 25.27 -18.84 21.90
N LEU A 274 24.14 -18.17 21.72
CA LEU A 274 24.07 -16.80 21.22
C LEU A 274 24.08 -15.79 22.38
N ARG A 275 24.45 -14.55 22.06
CA ARG A 275 24.31 -13.38 22.94
C ARG A 275 23.35 -12.37 22.31
N ASP A 276 22.59 -11.69 23.15
CA ASP A 276 21.75 -10.57 22.73
C ASP A 276 22.63 -9.35 22.40
N GLY A 277 22.46 -8.77 21.22
CA GLY A 277 23.18 -7.56 20.79
C GLY A 277 22.92 -6.35 21.71
N ARG A 278 21.73 -6.28 22.30
CA ARG A 278 21.29 -5.12 23.09
C ARG A 278 21.82 -5.13 24.51
N THR A 279 21.85 -6.29 25.15
CA THR A 279 22.26 -6.43 26.56
C THR A 279 23.66 -7.02 26.70
N GLY A 280 24.13 -7.77 25.70
CA GLY A 280 25.37 -8.55 25.74
C GLY A 280 25.26 -9.86 26.53
N GLU A 281 24.09 -10.13 27.13
CA GLU A 281 23.84 -11.33 27.92
C GLU A 281 23.59 -12.55 27.01
N PRO A 282 24.01 -13.75 27.44
CA PRO A 282 23.68 -14.98 26.71
C PRO A 282 22.18 -15.26 26.78
N PHE A 283 21.59 -15.78 25.70
CA PHE A 283 20.21 -16.28 25.73
C PHE A 283 20.07 -17.49 26.66
N ASP A 284 18.87 -17.74 27.16
CA ASP A 284 18.55 -18.83 28.09
C ASP A 284 18.96 -20.24 27.59
N GLY A 285 19.01 -20.42 26.27
CA GLY A 285 19.40 -21.69 25.66
C GLY A 285 20.14 -21.54 24.32
N PRO A 286 20.87 -22.59 23.91
CA PRO A 286 21.57 -22.61 22.63
C PRO A 286 20.56 -22.63 21.48
N THR A 287 20.89 -21.90 20.41
CA THR A 287 20.00 -21.68 19.28
C THR A 287 20.60 -22.25 18.00
N THR A 288 19.77 -22.84 17.15
CA THR A 288 20.19 -23.37 15.84
C THR A 288 20.61 -22.22 14.93
N ILE A 289 21.82 -22.32 14.36
CA ILE A 289 22.37 -21.33 13.42
C ILE A 289 22.90 -22.03 12.17
N GLY A 290 23.05 -21.27 11.09
CA GLY A 290 23.70 -21.74 9.86
C GLY A 290 23.29 -20.88 8.67
N HIS A 291 23.53 -21.38 7.47
CA HIS A 291 23.42 -20.62 6.24
C HIS A 291 22.34 -21.19 5.31
N MET A 292 21.17 -20.58 5.34
CA MET A 292 20.07 -20.94 4.44
C MET A 292 20.13 -20.15 3.14
N HIS A 293 19.79 -20.79 2.02
CA HIS A 293 19.57 -20.07 0.77
C HIS A 293 18.19 -19.37 0.78
N TYR A 294 18.20 -18.04 0.78
CA TYR A 294 17.01 -17.20 0.90
C TYR A 294 16.84 -16.29 -0.31
N LEU A 295 15.60 -16.15 -0.78
CA LEU A 295 15.22 -15.48 -2.03
C LEU A 295 14.36 -14.25 -1.73
N LYS A 296 14.62 -13.15 -2.44
CA LYS A 296 13.70 -12.00 -2.55
C LYS A 296 12.68 -12.30 -3.63
N LEU A 297 11.39 -12.21 -3.29
CA LEU A 297 10.31 -12.45 -4.25
C LEU A 297 9.92 -11.14 -4.95
N HIS A 298 9.30 -11.24 -6.13
CA HIS A 298 8.76 -10.08 -6.85
C HIS A 298 7.66 -9.32 -6.09
N HIS A 299 7.14 -9.88 -5.00
CA HIS A 299 6.06 -9.29 -4.22
C HIS A 299 6.63 -8.20 -3.30
N LEU A 300 6.86 -7.02 -3.85
CA LEU A 300 7.35 -5.86 -3.14
C LEU A 300 6.20 -5.06 -2.52
N VAL A 301 6.48 -4.35 -1.43
CA VAL A 301 5.46 -3.55 -0.75
C VAL A 301 5.08 -2.30 -1.55
N ASP A 302 6.07 -1.66 -2.19
CA ASP A 302 5.90 -0.43 -2.97
C ASP A 302 4.87 -0.60 -4.11
N ASP A 303 4.83 -1.79 -4.70
CA ASP A 303 3.88 -2.13 -5.76
C ASP A 303 2.44 -2.30 -5.24
N LYS A 304 2.26 -2.57 -3.94
CA LYS A 304 0.97 -2.93 -3.34
C LYS A 304 0.30 -1.81 -2.57
N ILE A 305 1.07 -0.85 -2.06
CA ILE A 305 0.48 0.30 -1.38
C ILE A 305 -0.34 1.09 -2.40
N HIS A 306 -1.59 1.36 -2.04
CA HIS A 306 -2.53 2.14 -2.82
C HIS A 306 -3.45 2.90 -1.86
N ALA A 307 -3.63 4.19 -2.11
CA ALA A 307 -4.53 5.04 -1.36
C ALA A 307 -5.28 5.94 -2.34
N ARG A 308 -6.54 6.23 -2.01
CA ARG A 308 -7.42 7.09 -2.81
C ARG A 308 -8.16 8.02 -1.87
N SER A 309 -8.14 9.31 -2.18
CA SER A 309 -9.08 10.29 -1.64
C SER A 309 -10.28 10.43 -2.57
N THR A 310 -10.08 11.09 -3.71
CA THR A 310 -11.03 11.20 -4.82
C THR A 310 -10.38 10.66 -6.10
N GLY A 311 -11.19 10.37 -7.12
CA GLY A 311 -10.67 9.75 -8.33
C GLY A 311 -11.75 9.58 -9.39
N PRO A 312 -11.46 8.87 -10.49
CA PRO A 312 -12.41 8.65 -11.55
C PRO A 312 -13.54 7.72 -11.11
N TYR A 313 -14.66 7.85 -11.82
CA TYR A 313 -15.91 7.13 -11.59
C TYR A 313 -16.37 6.43 -12.89
N SER A 314 -17.12 5.36 -12.71
CA SER A 314 -17.80 4.65 -13.80
C SER A 314 -18.85 5.54 -14.46
N LEU A 315 -18.98 5.46 -15.78
CA LEU A 315 -19.95 6.25 -16.53
C LEU A 315 -21.40 5.88 -16.18
N VAL A 316 -21.68 4.59 -15.96
CA VAL A 316 -23.03 4.08 -15.76
C VAL A 316 -23.41 4.13 -14.29
N THR A 317 -22.63 3.44 -13.44
CA THR A 317 -22.98 3.29 -12.02
C THR A 317 -22.55 4.47 -11.16
N GLN A 318 -21.76 5.41 -11.69
CA GLN A 318 -21.16 6.53 -10.93
C GLN A 318 -20.31 6.11 -9.72
N GLN A 319 -19.99 4.81 -9.59
CA GLN A 319 -19.13 4.28 -8.54
C GLN A 319 -17.64 4.50 -8.85
N PRO A 320 -16.78 4.62 -7.82
CA PRO A 320 -15.34 4.60 -7.97
C PRO A 320 -14.86 3.47 -8.89
N LEU A 321 -14.00 3.78 -9.87
CA LEU A 321 -13.36 2.75 -10.69
C LEU A 321 -12.54 1.78 -9.83
N GLY A 322 -12.25 0.59 -10.33
CA GLY A 322 -11.43 -0.41 -9.65
C GLY A 322 -9.96 -0.38 -10.11
N GLY A 323 -9.06 -0.82 -9.23
CA GLY A 323 -7.65 -1.08 -9.58
C GLY A 323 -6.71 0.12 -9.42
N LYS A 324 -5.46 -0.17 -9.02
CA LYS A 324 -4.42 0.83 -8.73
C LYS A 324 -4.10 1.73 -9.92
N ALA A 325 -4.02 1.16 -11.13
CA ALA A 325 -3.68 1.89 -12.35
C ALA A 325 -4.70 3.00 -12.70
N GLN A 326 -5.94 2.89 -12.22
CA GLN A 326 -7.00 3.86 -12.47
C GLN A 326 -7.28 4.76 -11.26
N PHE A 327 -6.41 4.77 -10.25
CA PHE A 327 -6.71 5.37 -8.94
C PHE A 327 -8.03 4.87 -8.36
N GLY A 328 -8.24 3.56 -8.44
CA GLY A 328 -9.51 2.94 -8.09
C GLY A 328 -9.81 2.93 -6.59
N GLY A 329 -11.09 2.82 -6.23
CA GLY A 329 -11.53 2.60 -4.87
C GLY A 329 -11.34 1.15 -4.43
N GLN A 330 -11.29 0.93 -3.12
CA GLN A 330 -11.35 -0.42 -2.56
C GLN A 330 -12.79 -0.92 -2.61
N ARG A 331 -12.98 -2.17 -3.03
CA ARG A 331 -14.30 -2.78 -3.01
C ARG A 331 -14.73 -3.03 -1.57
N PHE A 332 -15.86 -2.44 -1.19
CA PHE A 332 -16.59 -2.79 0.02
C PHE A 332 -17.65 -3.83 -0.35
N GLY A 333 -17.41 -5.09 0.00
CA GLY A 333 -18.26 -6.21 -0.38
C GLY A 333 -19.39 -6.45 0.61
N GLU A 334 -20.26 -7.40 0.25
CA GLU A 334 -21.38 -7.84 1.08
C GLU A 334 -20.93 -8.33 2.46
N MET A 335 -19.81 -9.06 2.54
CA MET A 335 -19.26 -9.54 3.81
C MET A 335 -18.80 -8.40 4.71
N GLU A 336 -18.24 -7.33 4.15
CA GLU A 336 -17.88 -6.14 4.91
C GLU A 336 -19.09 -5.30 5.33
N VAL A 337 -20.15 -5.27 4.52
CA VAL A 337 -21.45 -4.68 4.89
C VAL A 337 -22.02 -5.38 6.12
N TRP A 338 -22.11 -6.72 6.09
CA TRP A 338 -22.60 -7.51 7.24
C TRP A 338 -21.78 -7.27 8.50
N ALA A 339 -20.47 -7.03 8.37
CA ALA A 339 -19.64 -6.70 9.51
C ALA A 339 -20.10 -5.38 10.15
N LEU A 340 -20.34 -4.33 9.37
CA LEU A 340 -20.82 -3.05 9.90
C LEU A 340 -22.25 -3.11 10.45
N GLU A 341 -23.13 -3.90 9.81
CA GLU A 341 -24.47 -4.17 10.31
C GLU A 341 -24.42 -4.84 11.68
N ALA A 342 -23.55 -5.84 11.86
CA ALA A 342 -23.37 -6.53 13.13
C ALA A 342 -22.84 -5.61 14.26
N TYR A 343 -22.06 -4.59 13.91
CA TYR A 343 -21.62 -3.55 14.85
C TYR A 343 -22.71 -2.50 15.15
N GLY A 344 -23.81 -2.46 14.39
CA GLY A 344 -24.79 -1.38 14.48
C GLY A 344 -24.26 -0.05 13.96
N ALA A 345 -23.24 -0.06 13.10
CA ALA A 345 -22.58 1.13 12.59
C ALA A 345 -23.37 1.77 11.42
N ALA A 346 -24.61 2.20 11.69
CA ALA A 346 -25.58 2.65 10.69
C ALA A 346 -25.06 3.84 9.86
N TYR A 347 -24.55 4.90 10.52
CA TYR A 347 -24.03 6.08 9.83
C TYR A 347 -22.80 5.76 8.98
N THR A 348 -21.87 4.95 9.50
CA THR A 348 -20.67 4.55 8.75
C THR A 348 -21.02 3.72 7.51
N LEU A 349 -21.99 2.80 7.64
CA LEU A 349 -22.47 2.03 6.51
C LEU A 349 -23.18 2.93 5.48
N GLN A 350 -24.03 3.85 5.94
CA GLN A 350 -24.70 4.82 5.08
C GLN A 350 -23.69 5.67 4.31
N GLU A 351 -22.65 6.20 4.95
CA GLU A 351 -21.59 6.97 4.28
C GLU A 351 -20.88 6.16 3.18
N ILE A 352 -20.57 4.89 3.44
CA ILE A 352 -19.88 4.00 2.48
C ILE A 352 -20.76 3.72 1.27
N LEU A 353 -22.07 3.50 1.49
CA LEU A 353 -23.03 3.20 0.42
C LEU A 353 -23.45 4.43 -0.39
N THR A 354 -23.23 5.65 0.13
CA THR A 354 -23.71 6.91 -0.48
C THR A 354 -22.54 7.83 -0.88
N VAL A 355 -22.17 8.77 0.00
CA VAL A 355 -21.26 9.89 -0.28
C VAL A 355 -19.83 9.45 -0.61
N LYS A 356 -19.39 8.26 -0.16
CA LYS A 356 -18.08 7.69 -0.52
C LYS A 356 -18.10 6.89 -1.82
N SER A 357 -19.29 6.65 -2.40
CA SER A 357 -19.50 5.84 -3.59
C SER A 357 -20.19 6.63 -4.71
N ASP A 358 -21.50 6.52 -4.83
CA ASP A 358 -22.29 6.89 -6.01
C ASP A 358 -23.37 7.95 -5.75
N ASP A 359 -23.42 8.55 -4.56
CA ASP A 359 -24.18 9.79 -4.37
C ASP A 359 -23.42 10.96 -5.01
N VAL A 360 -23.80 11.29 -6.25
CA VAL A 360 -23.12 12.29 -7.09
C VAL A 360 -23.17 13.69 -6.47
N VAL A 361 -24.29 14.06 -5.85
CA VAL A 361 -24.47 15.39 -5.26
C VAL A 361 -23.85 15.43 -3.86
N GLY A 362 -24.14 14.40 -3.05
CA GLY A 362 -23.63 14.32 -1.69
C GLY A 362 -22.11 14.24 -1.62
N ARG A 363 -21.45 13.53 -2.54
CA ARG A 363 -19.98 13.47 -2.55
C ARG A 363 -19.30 14.82 -2.81
N VAL A 364 -19.88 15.66 -3.68
CA VAL A 364 -19.34 17.00 -3.98
C VAL A 364 -19.52 17.92 -2.78
N LYS A 365 -20.72 17.94 -2.20
CA LYS A 365 -21.00 18.73 -0.99
C LYS A 365 -20.15 18.26 0.19
N THR A 366 -19.95 16.96 0.35
CA THR A 366 -19.10 16.37 1.40
C THR A 366 -17.65 16.83 1.23
N TYR A 367 -17.11 16.80 0.01
CA TYR A 367 -15.75 17.28 -0.26
C TYR A 367 -15.60 18.77 0.07
N GLU A 368 -16.59 19.59 -0.30
CA GLU A 368 -16.61 21.02 0.02
C GLU A 368 -16.69 21.27 1.53
N ALA A 369 -17.57 20.55 2.23
CA ALA A 369 -17.72 20.64 3.69
C ALA A 369 -16.41 20.30 4.41
N ILE A 370 -15.73 19.22 4.00
CA ILE A 370 -14.42 18.83 4.56
C ILE A 370 -13.38 19.93 4.38
N ILE A 371 -13.33 20.60 3.22
CA ILE A 371 -12.40 21.70 2.96
C ILE A 371 -12.72 22.91 3.84
N LYS A 372 -14.01 23.21 4.04
CA LYS A 372 -14.48 24.32 4.86
C LYS A 372 -14.38 24.05 6.36
N GLY A 373 -14.27 22.78 6.76
CA GLY A 373 -14.36 22.36 8.16
C GLY A 373 -15.80 22.32 8.69
N ASP A 374 -16.78 22.26 7.80
CA ASP A 374 -18.20 22.16 8.13
C ASP A 374 -18.61 20.69 8.32
N ASN A 375 -19.74 20.47 9.00
CA ASN A 375 -20.31 19.14 9.15
C ASN A 375 -20.76 18.56 7.80
N ILE A 376 -20.60 17.23 7.66
CA ILE A 376 -20.99 16.50 6.45
C ILE A 376 -22.52 16.58 6.31
N PRO A 377 -23.04 16.95 5.12
CA PRO A 377 -24.48 17.04 4.89
C PRO A 377 -25.13 15.64 4.88
N GLU A 378 -26.46 15.61 5.04
CA GLU A 378 -27.20 14.35 4.93
C GLU A 378 -27.06 13.72 3.54
N PRO A 379 -26.82 12.40 3.45
CA PRO A 379 -26.71 11.71 2.17
C PRO A 379 -28.00 11.71 1.36
N GLY A 380 -27.85 11.80 0.04
CA GLY A 380 -28.93 11.65 -0.93
C GLY A 380 -29.15 10.20 -1.37
N VAL A 381 -29.94 10.05 -2.44
CA VAL A 381 -30.25 8.74 -3.03
C VAL A 381 -29.06 8.27 -3.90
N PRO A 382 -28.53 7.05 -3.68
CA PRO A 382 -27.51 6.43 -4.52
C PRO A 382 -27.88 6.41 -6.00
N GLU A 383 -26.92 6.71 -6.88
CA GLU A 383 -27.17 6.63 -8.32
C GLU A 383 -27.43 5.19 -8.78
N SER A 384 -26.81 4.20 -8.14
CA SER A 384 -27.07 2.78 -8.40
C SER A 384 -28.54 2.39 -8.19
N PHE A 385 -29.23 3.00 -7.22
CA PHE A 385 -30.65 2.78 -7.00
C PHE A 385 -31.50 3.38 -8.14
N LYS A 386 -31.14 4.57 -8.63
CA LYS A 386 -31.83 5.17 -9.79
C LYS A 386 -31.63 4.33 -11.05
N VAL A 387 -30.42 3.85 -11.29
CA VAL A 387 -30.11 2.94 -12.41
C VAL A 387 -30.96 1.67 -12.32
N LEU A 388 -31.07 1.06 -11.14
CA LEU A 388 -31.93 -0.10 -10.91
C LEU A 388 -33.40 0.16 -11.27
N LEU A 389 -33.97 1.30 -10.83
CA LEU A 389 -35.34 1.67 -11.19
C LEU A 389 -35.53 1.76 -12.71
N LYS A 390 -34.58 2.37 -13.42
CA LYS A 390 -34.63 2.49 -14.88
C LYS A 390 -34.48 1.15 -15.59
N GLU A 391 -33.64 0.25 -15.07
CA GLU A 391 -33.52 -1.10 -15.61
C GLU A 391 -34.83 -1.89 -15.43
N LEU A 392 -35.51 -1.77 -14.29
CA LEU A 392 -36.83 -2.41 -14.07
C LEU A 392 -37.91 -1.79 -14.97
N GLN A 393 -37.96 -0.47 -15.10
CA GLN A 393 -38.88 0.22 -16.02
C GLN A 393 -38.67 -0.19 -17.48
N SER A 394 -37.42 -0.44 -17.89
CA SER A 394 -37.10 -0.92 -19.24
C SER A 394 -37.67 -2.31 -19.55
N LEU A 395 -37.93 -3.12 -18.51
CA LEU A 395 -38.57 -4.43 -18.61
C LEU A 395 -40.11 -4.35 -18.58
N GLY A 396 -40.69 -3.14 -18.49
CA GLY A 396 -42.12 -2.93 -18.35
C GLY A 396 -42.65 -3.12 -16.92
N LEU A 397 -41.76 -3.09 -15.91
CA LEU A 397 -42.15 -3.07 -14.51
C LEU A 397 -42.21 -1.62 -14.02
N ASP A 398 -43.39 -1.18 -13.62
CA ASP A 398 -43.56 0.15 -13.03
C ASP A 398 -43.21 0.11 -11.54
N VAL A 399 -42.20 0.88 -11.15
CA VAL A 399 -41.69 0.96 -9.78
C VAL A 399 -41.63 2.42 -9.38
N SER A 400 -42.44 2.78 -8.38
CA SER A 400 -42.53 4.12 -7.82
C SER A 400 -42.16 4.10 -6.34
N VAL A 401 -41.53 5.17 -5.86
CA VAL A 401 -41.23 5.36 -4.44
C VAL A 401 -42.34 6.17 -3.83
N LEU A 402 -42.98 5.64 -2.78
CA LEU A 402 -44.11 6.28 -2.11
C LEU A 402 -43.68 6.83 -0.75
N ARG A 403 -44.23 7.98 -0.38
CA ARG A 403 -44.21 8.48 1.00
C ARG A 403 -45.24 7.74 1.85
N GLU A 404 -45.20 7.94 3.16
CA GLU A 404 -46.16 7.34 4.10
C GLU A 404 -47.62 7.72 3.81
N ASP A 405 -47.86 8.88 3.20
CA ASP A 405 -49.19 9.36 2.81
C ASP A 405 -49.69 8.79 1.46
N GLY A 406 -48.90 7.90 0.82
CA GLY A 406 -49.21 7.31 -0.46
C GLY A 406 -48.96 8.22 -1.67
N SER A 407 -48.38 9.41 -1.45
CA SER A 407 -47.92 10.27 -2.54
C SER A 407 -46.61 9.76 -3.15
N GLU A 408 -46.49 9.90 -4.47
CA GLU A 408 -45.29 9.48 -5.19
C GLU A 408 -44.15 10.50 -5.01
N VAL A 409 -42.96 10.00 -4.70
CA VAL A 409 -41.72 10.77 -4.63
C VAL A 409 -41.13 10.86 -6.04
N GLU A 410 -41.12 12.05 -6.60
CA GLU A 410 -40.37 12.31 -7.83
C GLU A 410 -38.86 12.25 -7.57
N ILE A 411 -38.24 11.15 -7.97
CA ILE A 411 -36.78 11.05 -8.02
C ILE A 411 -36.33 11.80 -9.28
N LYS A 412 -35.94 13.07 -9.12
CA LYS A 412 -35.48 13.90 -10.24
C LYS A 412 -34.28 13.26 -10.95
N GLU A 413 -34.37 13.20 -12.27
CA GLU A 413 -33.43 12.52 -13.16
C GLU A 413 -32.17 13.34 -13.50
N THR A 414 -32.19 14.65 -13.30
CA THR A 414 -31.14 15.54 -13.81
C THR A 414 -30.40 16.24 -12.68
N VAL A 415 -29.11 15.92 -12.56
CA VAL A 415 -28.14 16.92 -12.11
C VAL A 415 -27.89 17.79 -13.34
N ASP A 416 -28.76 18.77 -13.58
CA ASP A 416 -28.48 19.78 -14.60
C ASP A 416 -27.29 20.59 -14.11
N TYR A 417 -26.13 20.38 -14.72
CA TYR A 417 -24.89 21.12 -14.44
C TYR A 417 -24.96 22.59 -14.92
N ASN A 418 -26.11 23.06 -15.42
CA ASN A 418 -26.26 24.35 -16.11
C ASN A 418 -27.29 25.31 -15.51
N GLU A 419 -27.99 24.97 -14.43
CA GLU A 419 -28.89 25.91 -13.76
C GLU A 419 -28.38 26.27 -12.36
N SER A 420 -27.71 27.40 -12.29
CA SER A 420 -27.38 28.14 -11.07
C SER A 420 -28.63 28.79 -10.45
N ASP A 421 -29.67 27.99 -10.19
CA ASP A 421 -30.85 28.41 -9.43
C ASP A 421 -31.13 27.40 -8.29
N TYR A 422 -30.17 27.30 -7.37
CA TYR A 422 -30.32 26.61 -6.09
C TYR A 422 -31.14 27.44 -5.08
N ARG A 423 -32.34 27.86 -5.49
CA ARG A 423 -33.21 28.71 -4.66
C ARG A 423 -34.46 28.02 -4.13
N TYR A 424 -34.67 26.74 -4.44
CA TYR A 424 -35.89 26.01 -4.04
C TYR A 424 -35.79 25.17 -2.77
N GLU A 425 -34.68 25.25 -2.02
CA GLU A 425 -34.57 24.67 -0.66
C GLU A 425 -34.49 25.74 0.44
N ILE A 426 -34.76 27.02 0.12
CA ILE A 426 -34.73 28.14 1.08
C ILE A 426 -36.15 28.56 1.54
N GLU A 427 -37.22 28.05 0.94
CA GLU A 427 -38.60 28.40 1.33
C GLU A 427 -39.43 27.13 1.63
N GLY A 428 -39.17 26.54 2.79
CA GLY A 428 -39.94 25.42 3.34
C GLY A 428 -39.70 25.28 4.84
N ASP A 429 -40.43 26.08 5.62
CA ASP A 429 -40.56 26.02 7.09
C ASP A 429 -39.26 25.96 7.91
N HIS A 430 -38.75 27.14 8.27
CA HIS A 430 -37.91 27.29 9.47
C HIS A 430 -38.75 27.02 10.74
N GLN A 431 -39.11 25.75 10.97
CA GLN A 431 -39.25 25.30 12.34
C GLN A 431 -37.85 25.02 12.85
N ARG A 432 -37.28 26.01 13.55
CA ARG A 432 -36.22 25.75 14.54
C ARG A 432 -36.75 24.67 15.48
N ARG A 433 -36.41 23.42 15.22
CA ARG A 433 -36.37 22.42 16.28
C ARG A 433 -35.12 22.80 17.07
N ASP A 434 -35.33 23.60 18.12
CA ASP A 434 -34.35 23.69 19.19
C ASP A 434 -34.09 22.25 19.63
N TYR A 435 -32.87 21.76 19.40
CA TYR A 435 -32.38 20.57 20.05
C TYR A 435 -32.14 20.94 21.52
N SER A 436 -33.23 21.10 22.28
CA SER A 436 -33.16 21.18 23.73
C SER A 436 -32.59 19.85 24.24
N GLY A 437 -31.57 19.95 25.08
CA GLY A 437 -30.69 18.87 25.55
C GLY A 437 -31.34 17.76 26.40
N GLU A 438 -32.59 17.40 26.14
CA GLU A 438 -33.34 16.42 26.94
C GLU A 438 -33.20 14.98 26.41
N SER A 439 -32.82 14.77 25.13
CA SER A 439 -32.84 13.41 24.55
C SER A 439 -31.58 12.57 24.82
N PHE A 440 -30.48 13.16 25.29
CA PHE A 440 -29.23 12.41 25.51
C PHE A 440 -29.15 11.81 26.92
N ALA A 441 -29.68 12.52 27.94
CA ALA A 441 -29.74 12.02 29.31
C ALA A 441 -30.71 10.82 29.46
N GLU A 442 -31.86 10.84 28.76
CA GLU A 442 -32.82 9.70 28.76
C GLU A 442 -32.21 8.41 28.19
N ASN A 443 -31.20 8.51 27.33
CA ASN A 443 -30.48 7.37 26.77
C ASN A 443 -29.23 6.98 27.60
N GLY A 444 -29.06 7.54 28.79
CA GLY A 444 -28.01 7.16 29.75
C GLY A 444 -26.63 7.76 29.48
N TYR A 445 -26.55 8.83 28.67
CA TYR A 445 -25.29 9.54 28.44
C TYR A 445 -25.09 10.62 29.51
N GLN A 446 -23.92 10.62 30.15
CA GLN A 446 -23.48 11.64 31.11
C GLN A 446 -22.66 12.70 30.37
N GLU A 447 -22.95 13.97 30.60
CA GLU A 447 -22.23 15.08 29.98
C GLU A 447 -20.96 15.39 30.80
N GLN A 448 -19.79 15.36 30.15
CA GLN A 448 -18.51 15.65 30.78
C GLN A 448 -17.93 16.95 30.25
N ARG A 449 -17.55 17.84 31.15
CA ARG A 449 -16.97 19.14 30.83
C ARG A 449 -15.49 19.16 31.21
N PHE A 450 -14.67 19.74 30.35
CA PHE A 450 -13.24 19.89 30.57
C PHE A 450 -12.99 21.05 31.51
N ASP A 451 -12.41 20.79 32.68
CA ASP A 451 -12.05 21.81 33.65
C ASP A 451 -10.62 22.32 33.35
N GLU A 452 -10.52 23.57 32.91
CA GLU A 452 -9.25 24.20 32.54
C GLU A 452 -8.30 24.42 33.73
N GLU A 453 -8.79 24.38 34.97
CA GLU A 453 -7.95 24.59 36.15
C GLU A 453 -7.30 23.28 36.66
N SER A 454 -8.03 22.16 36.57
CA SER A 454 -7.54 20.84 36.97
C SER A 454 -6.95 20.01 35.82
N GLY A 455 -7.31 20.32 34.57
CA GLY A 455 -6.84 19.63 33.37
C GLY A 455 -7.50 18.26 33.14
N GLU A 456 -8.59 17.95 33.83
CA GLU A 456 -9.34 16.70 33.72
C GLU A 456 -10.80 16.94 33.27
N LEU A 457 -11.46 15.88 32.78
CA LEU A 457 -12.89 15.88 32.45
C LEU A 457 -13.70 15.57 33.71
N VAL A 458 -14.71 16.40 34.01
CA VAL A 458 -15.57 16.29 35.20
C VAL A 458 -17.03 16.15 34.75
N ASP A 459 -17.79 15.25 35.39
CA ASP A 459 -19.24 15.06 35.12
C ASP A 459 -20.04 16.29 35.58
N ASP A 460 -20.94 16.77 34.72
CA ASP A 460 -21.88 17.86 35.01
C ASP A 460 -23.23 17.25 35.43
N SER A 461 -23.49 17.14 36.73
CA SER A 461 -24.79 16.69 37.25
C SER A 461 -25.43 17.78 38.10
N GLU A 462 -26.50 18.40 37.61
CA GLU A 462 -27.36 19.28 38.42
C GLU A 462 -28.18 18.45 39.43
N GLU A 463 -28.01 18.73 40.72
CA GLU A 463 -28.85 18.19 41.80
C GLU A 463 -30.26 18.82 41.72
N THR A 464 -31.24 18.10 41.19
CA THR A 464 -32.66 18.43 41.40
C THR A 464 -33.08 17.96 42.79
N MET A 465 -33.16 18.89 43.74
CA MET A 465 -33.85 18.70 45.02
C MET A 465 -35.37 18.70 44.81
N ASP A 466 -35.99 17.53 44.92
CA ASP A 466 -37.45 17.39 45.04
C ASP A 466 -37.90 17.84 46.44
N ASN A 467 -38.68 18.93 46.48
CA ASN A 467 -39.51 19.31 47.62
C ASN A 467 -40.93 18.78 47.38
N ASP A 468 -41.21 17.57 47.86
CA ASP A 468 -42.59 17.09 48.02
C ASP A 468 -43.11 17.49 49.40
N GLU A 469 -44.00 18.49 49.44
CA GLU A 469 -44.89 18.76 50.58
C GLU A 469 -46.13 17.86 50.50
N ASP A 470 -46.39 17.19 51.62
CA ASP A 470 -47.58 16.44 52.02
C ASP A 470 -48.91 16.95 51.44
N ASP A 471 -49.76 16.03 50.96
CA ASP A 471 -51.16 16.05 51.39
C ASP A 471 -51.78 14.63 51.40
N SER A 472 -52.12 14.22 52.61
CA SER A 472 -52.81 12.99 53.00
C SER A 472 -54.30 13.02 52.64
N ALA A 473 -54.84 11.91 52.12
CA ALA A 473 -56.23 11.53 52.37
C ALA A 473 -56.44 10.02 52.19
N GLU A 474 -56.88 9.39 53.28
CA GLU A 474 -57.39 8.03 53.43
C GLU A 474 -58.66 7.74 52.59
N VAL A 475 -59.12 6.48 52.68
CA VAL A 475 -60.50 5.97 52.46
C VAL A 475 -60.77 5.46 51.03
N ASP A 476 -61.20 4.23 50.73
CA ASP A 476 -61.73 3.10 51.51
C ASP A 476 -61.53 1.78 50.73
N GLU A 477 -61.57 0.67 51.47
CA GLU A 477 -61.82 -0.68 50.97
C GLU A 477 -63.28 -0.85 50.51
N GLU A 478 -63.49 -1.50 49.36
CA GLU A 478 -64.39 -2.66 49.19
C GLU A 478 -64.08 -3.43 47.90
#